data_AF-A0A8J8F9V8-F1
#
_entry.id   AF-A0A8J8F9V8-F1
#
_cell.length_a   1.000
_cell.length_b   1.000
_cell.length_c   1.000
_cell.angle_alpha   90.00
_cell.angle_beta   90.00
_cell.angle_gamma   90.00
#
_symmetry.space_group_name_H-M   'P 1'
#
loop_
_entity.id
_entity.type
_entity.pdbx_description
1 polymer ?
#
loop_
_entity_poly.entity_id
_entity_poly.type
_entity_poly.pdbx_seq_one_letter_code
_entity_poly.pdbx_strand_id
1 'polypeptide(L)'
;MKLKICLIALIGTSIFANAQSEIDSALAKKITVSGFCLCKSTIEDLRKLSIDFKPVEVEEMDMGKRCMGGDSRYVNEKGYASEKYPGLIFQKDPDEDYISKIRLTKDFVGLLPDETHIDMHSLLLKDVLKLYPEFDSNWHSRDCSDYWTLSNDTISFYVKIDKNKTPQYPIDEAYYLERPVDGIDIFISCYSIYHKSEAFNLFEPDEPVYFLDSIRVNQGVLKYYKPSEIALVSVYKDSTAIKLGGEQAKNGLIYITTKAFARDHYRDYFKSKSTDYTKAAANDAEEEKAIYILNGKVLTTNIESDLFYINDSNFVQLIIIDKGTLKKNYHVSTKSFGVIITTK
;
A
#
# COMPACT_ATOMS: atom_id res chain seq x y z
N MET A 1 59.19 44.58 12.13
CA MET A 1 57.92 45.33 12.23
C MET A 1 56.79 44.31 12.31
N LYS A 2 55.99 44.35 13.39
CA LYS A 2 54.94 43.36 13.71
C LYS A 2 53.75 43.48 12.74
N LEU A 3 53.15 42.37 12.31
CA LEU A 3 51.70 42.26 12.05
C LEU A 3 51.31 40.77 11.98
N LYS A 4 50.96 40.17 13.12
CA LYS A 4 49.59 39.90 13.62
C LYS A 4 48.80 38.91 12.75
N ILE A 5 48.83 37.67 13.24
CA ILE A 5 47.85 36.59 13.09
C ILE A 5 46.42 37.14 13.26
N CYS A 6 45.53 36.81 12.34
CA CYS A 6 44.09 36.86 12.57
C CYS A 6 43.50 35.50 12.21
N LEU A 7 43.29 34.70 13.26
CA LEU A 7 42.58 33.44 13.23
C LEU A 7 41.09 33.78 13.15
N ILE A 8 40.47 33.65 11.98
CA ILE A 8 39.00 33.71 11.88
C ILE A 8 38.51 32.29 12.15
N ALA A 9 37.98 32.08 13.35
CA ALA A 9 37.22 30.90 13.70
C ALA A 9 35.98 30.84 12.79
N LEU A 10 35.96 29.89 11.86
CA LEU A 10 34.76 29.50 11.13
C LEU A 10 33.83 28.83 12.14
N ILE A 11 32.94 29.61 12.76
CA ILE A 11 31.79 29.05 13.47
C ILE A 11 30.85 28.58 12.36
N GLY A 12 30.96 27.30 12.01
CA GLY A 12 29.98 26.64 11.16
C GLY A 12 28.64 26.60 11.90
N THR A 13 27.81 27.62 11.70
CA THR A 13 26.38 27.48 11.97
C THR A 13 25.86 26.54 10.90
N SER A 14 25.62 25.29 11.29
CA SER A 14 24.79 24.36 10.55
C SER A 14 23.42 24.99 10.37
N ILE A 15 23.23 25.65 9.23
CA ILE A 15 21.90 25.97 8.73
C ILE A 15 21.29 24.60 8.41
N PHE A 16 20.42 24.12 9.31
CA PHE A 16 19.45 23.10 8.93
C PHE A 16 18.56 23.75 7.87
N ALA A 17 18.93 23.57 6.60
CA ALA A 17 18.00 23.76 5.51
C ALA A 17 16.97 22.64 5.69
N ASN A 18 15.76 22.98 6.15
CA ASN A 18 14.61 22.12 5.97
C ASN A 18 14.53 21.87 4.46
N ALA A 19 14.82 20.64 4.04
CA ALA A 19 14.55 20.21 2.68
C ALA A 19 13.04 20.14 2.55
N GLN A 20 12.41 21.27 2.19
CA GLN A 20 11.06 21.25 1.66
C GLN A 20 11.12 20.34 0.42
N SER A 21 10.45 19.19 0.46
CA SER A 21 10.38 18.32 -0.71
C SER A 21 9.74 19.12 -1.84
N GLU A 22 10.49 19.33 -2.92
CA GLU A 22 9.98 20.09 -4.06
C GLU A 22 8.86 19.29 -4.72
N ILE A 23 7.74 19.96 -5.02
CA ILE A 23 6.66 19.38 -5.83
C ILE A 23 7.23 19.09 -7.22
N ASP A 24 7.31 17.81 -7.58
CA ASP A 24 7.83 17.43 -8.89
C ASP A 24 6.92 17.96 -10.03
N SER A 25 7.52 18.13 -11.21
CA SER A 25 6.84 18.73 -12.35
C SER A 25 5.61 17.95 -12.86
N ALA A 26 5.56 16.63 -12.64
CA ALA A 26 4.43 15.81 -13.06
C ALA A 26 3.24 15.99 -12.11
N LEU A 27 3.48 16.02 -10.80
CA LEU A 27 2.47 16.33 -9.81
C LEU A 27 1.97 17.77 -9.96
N ALA A 28 2.88 18.73 -10.16
CA ALA A 28 2.53 20.13 -10.35
C ALA A 28 1.52 20.32 -11.50
N LYS A 29 1.69 19.62 -12.62
CA LYS A 29 0.72 19.65 -13.73
C LYS A 29 -0.67 19.18 -13.31
N LYS A 30 -0.77 18.10 -12.52
CA LYS A 30 -2.04 17.51 -12.06
C LYS A 30 -2.80 18.33 -11.04
N ILE A 31 -2.17 19.34 -10.43
CA ILE A 31 -2.79 20.17 -9.38
C ILE A 31 -2.74 21.67 -9.71
N THR A 32 -2.47 22.01 -10.98
CA THR A 32 -2.46 23.39 -11.46
C THR A 32 -3.76 23.72 -12.17
N VAL A 33 -4.42 24.79 -11.75
CA VAL A 33 -5.68 25.26 -12.33
C VAL A 33 -5.49 26.71 -12.77
N SER A 34 -5.69 26.99 -14.05
CA SER A 34 -5.53 28.36 -14.60
C SER A 34 -4.22 29.05 -14.20
N GLY A 35 -3.12 28.29 -14.09
CA GLY A 35 -1.80 28.79 -13.70
C GLY A 35 -1.54 28.87 -12.19
N PHE A 36 -2.52 28.54 -11.34
CA PHE A 36 -2.37 28.47 -9.89
C PHE A 36 -2.13 27.02 -9.46
N CYS A 37 -0.97 26.75 -8.87
CA CYS A 37 -0.58 25.42 -8.44
C CYS A 37 -0.92 25.23 -6.96
N LEU A 38 -1.76 24.25 -6.65
CA LEU A 38 -2.01 23.88 -5.26
C LEU A 38 -0.70 23.50 -4.56
N CYS A 39 -0.66 23.74 -3.26
CA CYS A 39 0.48 23.57 -2.37
C CYS A 39 1.68 24.47 -2.67
N LYS A 40 1.67 25.26 -3.75
CA LYS A 40 2.78 26.14 -4.16
C LYS A 40 2.39 27.62 -4.21
N SER A 41 1.29 27.95 -4.87
CA SER A 41 0.79 29.32 -4.93
C SER A 41 0.41 29.78 -3.53
N THR A 42 0.77 31.01 -3.16
CA THR A 42 0.48 31.58 -1.84
C THR A 42 -0.49 32.76 -1.91
N ILE A 43 -1.05 33.15 -0.76
CA ILE A 43 -1.83 34.39 -0.65
C ILE A 43 -1.02 35.62 -1.06
N GLU A 44 0.29 35.63 -0.78
CA GLU A 44 1.18 36.71 -1.21
C GLU A 44 1.30 36.77 -2.74
N ASP A 45 1.42 35.62 -3.41
CA ASP A 45 1.46 35.55 -4.87
C ASP A 45 0.18 36.08 -5.49
N LEU A 46 -0.99 35.71 -4.95
CA LEU A 46 -2.27 36.25 -5.40
C LEU A 46 -2.30 37.78 -5.31
N ARG A 47 -1.90 38.34 -4.16
CA ARG A 47 -1.85 39.80 -3.94
C ARG A 47 -0.87 40.52 -4.88
N LYS A 48 0.24 39.87 -5.26
CA LYS A 48 1.19 40.40 -6.25
C LYS A 48 0.61 40.42 -7.66
N LEU A 49 -0.21 39.44 -8.02
CA LEU A 49 -0.87 39.36 -9.33
C LEU A 49 -1.97 40.39 -9.51
N SER A 50 -2.70 40.69 -8.42
CA SER A 50 -3.73 41.72 -8.42
C SER A 50 -4.08 42.21 -7.01
N ILE A 51 -4.25 43.52 -6.85
CA ILE A 51 -4.56 44.13 -5.56
C ILE A 51 -6.04 43.96 -5.14
N ASP A 52 -6.89 43.51 -6.05
CA ASP A 52 -8.33 43.30 -5.81
C ASP A 52 -8.65 41.94 -5.18
N PHE A 53 -7.66 41.08 -4.96
CA PHE A 53 -7.87 39.84 -4.20
C PHE A 53 -8.32 40.16 -2.77
N LYS A 54 -9.54 39.77 -2.43
CA LYS A 54 -10.17 40.07 -1.14
C LYS A 54 -10.74 38.80 -0.50
N PRO A 55 -10.79 38.75 0.84
CA PRO A 55 -11.48 37.67 1.55
C PRO A 55 -12.95 37.61 1.14
N VAL A 56 -13.47 36.39 0.99
CA VAL A 56 -14.88 36.09 0.71
C VAL A 56 -15.34 34.94 1.60
N GLU A 57 -16.63 34.93 1.92
CA GLU A 57 -17.27 33.76 2.54
C GLU A 57 -17.48 32.66 1.50
N VAL A 58 -17.31 31.41 1.90
CA VAL A 58 -17.41 30.25 1.02
C VAL A 58 -18.40 29.25 1.60
N GLU A 59 -19.35 28.79 0.79
CA GLU A 59 -20.17 27.63 1.15
C GLU A 59 -19.40 26.35 0.84
N GLU A 60 -19.13 25.54 1.86
CA GLU A 60 -18.58 24.20 1.70
C GLU A 60 -19.69 23.25 1.22
N MET A 61 -19.73 22.97 -0.09
CA MET A 61 -20.84 22.26 -0.72
C MET A 61 -20.97 20.81 -0.22
N ASP A 62 -19.87 20.17 0.17
CA ASP A 62 -19.86 18.82 0.73
C ASP A 62 -20.28 18.77 2.21
N MET A 63 -20.04 19.86 2.96
CA MET A 63 -20.33 19.96 4.40
C MET A 63 -21.60 20.76 4.71
N GLY A 64 -22.16 21.51 3.78
CA GLY A 64 -23.38 22.31 3.99
C GLY A 64 -23.32 23.22 5.23
N LYS A 65 -24.39 23.97 5.51
CA LYS A 65 -24.47 24.78 6.75
C LYS A 65 -24.80 23.96 7.99
N ARG A 66 -25.19 22.69 7.81
CA ARG A 66 -25.74 21.82 8.85
C ARG A 66 -24.82 20.66 9.21
N CYS A 67 -23.78 20.34 8.43
CA CYS A 67 -22.85 19.33 8.89
C CYS A 67 -21.94 19.91 9.97
N MET A 68 -21.70 19.12 11.00
CA MET A 68 -20.67 19.43 11.99
C MET A 68 -19.35 18.85 11.48
N GLY A 69 -18.31 19.68 11.39
CA GLY A 69 -16.99 19.28 10.93
C GLY A 69 -16.41 20.25 9.90
N GLY A 70 -15.14 20.08 9.60
CA GLY A 70 -14.41 20.82 8.58
C GLY A 70 -13.42 19.89 7.89
N ASP A 71 -12.94 20.28 6.72
CA ASP A 71 -11.82 19.62 6.08
C ASP A 71 -10.53 20.23 6.61
N SER A 72 -9.62 19.41 7.15
CA SER A 72 -8.37 19.90 7.73
C SER A 72 -7.35 20.32 6.67
N ARG A 73 -7.61 20.08 5.39
CA ARG A 73 -6.67 20.42 4.31
C ARG A 73 -6.68 21.91 3.98
N TYR A 74 -7.72 22.64 4.36
CA TYR A 74 -7.87 24.06 4.05
C TYR A 74 -8.67 24.81 5.13
N VAL A 75 -8.56 26.14 5.13
CA VAL A 75 -9.41 27.02 5.94
C VAL A 75 -10.82 27.00 5.39
N ASN A 76 -11.74 26.38 6.13
CA ASN A 76 -13.15 26.28 5.78
C ASN A 76 -13.86 27.65 5.85
N GLU A 77 -14.90 27.81 5.05
CA GLU A 77 -15.83 28.96 5.03
C GLU A 77 -15.23 30.31 4.61
N LYS A 78 -13.93 30.37 4.37
CA LYS A 78 -13.21 31.59 4.01
C LYS A 78 -12.26 31.33 2.86
N GLY A 79 -12.35 32.16 1.84
CA GLY A 79 -11.45 32.12 0.68
C GLY A 79 -11.04 33.51 0.23
N TYR A 80 -10.35 33.58 -0.89
CA TYR A 80 -9.93 34.81 -1.55
C TYR A 80 -10.41 34.78 -2.99
N ALA A 81 -10.98 35.89 -3.47
CA ALA A 81 -11.47 36.02 -4.84
C ALA A 81 -11.08 37.38 -5.43
N SER A 82 -11.09 37.47 -6.76
CA SER A 82 -10.75 38.68 -7.52
C SER A 82 -11.70 38.79 -8.72
N GLU A 83 -12.11 40.01 -9.06
CA GLU A 83 -12.94 40.29 -10.24
C GLU A 83 -12.17 40.02 -11.55
N LYS A 84 -10.83 40.10 -11.51
CA LYS A 84 -9.96 39.76 -12.63
C LYS A 84 -9.88 38.26 -12.91
N TYR A 85 -10.22 37.43 -11.92
CA TYR A 85 -10.20 35.98 -11.99
C TYR A 85 -11.59 35.42 -11.64
N PRO A 86 -12.61 35.72 -12.48
CA PRO A 86 -13.98 35.34 -12.20
C PRO A 86 -14.10 33.82 -12.09
N GLY A 87 -14.93 33.39 -11.15
CA GLY A 87 -15.17 31.97 -10.92
C GLY A 87 -14.12 31.25 -10.07
N LEU A 88 -13.01 31.89 -9.69
CA LEU A 88 -11.98 31.28 -8.85
C LEU A 88 -12.05 31.79 -7.41
N ILE A 89 -12.16 30.87 -6.46
CA ILE A 89 -12.01 31.14 -5.03
C ILE A 89 -10.90 30.28 -4.45
N PHE A 90 -9.93 30.92 -3.80
CA PHE A 90 -8.75 30.28 -3.25
C PHE A 90 -8.88 30.10 -1.74
N GLN A 91 -8.70 28.88 -1.24
CA GLN A 91 -8.65 28.58 0.20
C GLN A 91 -7.25 28.09 0.55
N LYS A 92 -6.65 28.72 1.57
CA LYS A 92 -5.32 28.37 2.05
C LYS A 92 -5.35 27.19 3.02
N ASP A 93 -4.20 26.57 3.21
CA ASP A 93 -3.97 25.63 4.30
C ASP A 93 -4.23 26.27 5.67
N PRO A 94 -4.68 25.53 6.71
CA PRO A 94 -4.91 26.12 8.02
C PRO A 94 -3.64 26.72 8.65
N ASP A 95 -2.53 26.01 8.55
CA ASP A 95 -1.28 26.31 9.27
C ASP A 95 -0.25 27.02 8.40
N GLU A 96 -0.38 26.89 7.07
CA GLU A 96 0.55 27.44 6.09
C GLU A 96 -0.11 28.50 5.17
N ASP A 97 0.70 29.24 4.41
CA ASP A 97 0.24 30.33 3.54
C ASP A 97 -0.01 29.93 2.07
N TYR A 98 0.24 28.67 1.73
CA TYR A 98 -0.06 28.14 0.40
C TYR A 98 -1.55 27.83 0.23
N ILE A 99 -2.01 27.90 -1.02
CA ILE A 99 -3.35 27.48 -1.44
C ILE A 99 -3.40 25.96 -1.49
N SER A 100 -4.32 25.35 -0.77
CA SER A 100 -4.53 23.90 -0.75
C SER A 100 -5.86 23.47 -1.37
N LYS A 101 -6.76 24.43 -1.64
CA LYS A 101 -8.01 24.24 -2.36
C LYS A 101 -8.34 25.42 -3.27
N ILE A 102 -8.88 25.13 -4.45
CA ILE A 102 -9.47 26.09 -5.38
C ILE A 102 -10.91 25.63 -5.67
N ARG A 103 -11.87 26.51 -5.38
CA ARG A 103 -13.29 26.35 -5.78
C ARG A 103 -13.51 27.06 -7.12
N LEU A 104 -14.08 26.34 -8.08
CA LEU A 104 -14.60 26.86 -9.33
C LEU A 104 -16.10 27.11 -9.17
N THR A 105 -16.55 28.35 -9.38
CA THR A 105 -17.97 28.74 -9.31
C THR A 105 -18.60 28.78 -10.69
N LYS A 106 -19.89 29.13 -10.78
CA LYS A 106 -20.64 29.27 -12.04
C LYS A 106 -20.00 30.22 -13.05
N ASP A 107 -19.25 31.21 -12.60
CA ASP A 107 -18.61 32.21 -13.47
C ASP A 107 -17.28 31.72 -14.08
N PHE A 108 -16.82 30.50 -13.73
CA PHE A 108 -15.55 29.99 -14.19
C PHE A 108 -15.61 29.51 -15.64
N VAL A 109 -14.67 30.01 -16.45
CA VAL A 109 -14.35 29.51 -17.78
C VAL A 109 -12.84 29.35 -17.90
N GLY A 110 -12.35 28.14 -18.16
CA GLY A 110 -10.92 27.90 -18.18
C GLY A 110 -10.53 26.43 -18.23
N LEU A 111 -9.25 26.16 -17.96
CA LEU A 111 -8.67 24.82 -18.01
C LEU A 111 -8.63 24.16 -16.62
N LEU A 112 -9.05 22.90 -16.55
CA LEU A 112 -8.78 21.99 -15.45
C LEU A 112 -7.33 21.45 -15.49
N PRO A 113 -6.84 20.79 -14.42
CA PRO A 113 -5.47 20.29 -14.39
C PRO A 113 -5.13 19.23 -15.45
N ASP A 114 -6.13 18.54 -15.98
CA ASP A 114 -6.00 17.59 -17.09
C ASP A 114 -6.05 18.27 -18.48
N GLU A 115 -5.96 19.60 -18.52
CA GLU A 115 -6.05 20.44 -19.71
C GLU A 115 -7.45 20.47 -20.36
N THR A 116 -8.48 19.93 -19.70
CA THR A 116 -9.85 20.03 -20.18
C THR A 116 -10.37 21.46 -20.05
N HIS A 117 -10.90 22.01 -21.15
CA HIS A 117 -11.58 23.30 -21.12
C HIS A 117 -13.01 23.14 -20.60
N ILE A 118 -13.34 23.91 -19.56
CA ILE A 118 -14.65 23.93 -18.91
C ILE A 118 -15.27 25.32 -19.01
N ASP A 119 -16.57 25.34 -19.30
CA ASP A 119 -17.44 26.50 -19.13
C ASP A 119 -18.56 26.13 -18.15
N MET A 120 -18.48 26.64 -16.93
CA MET A 120 -19.42 26.34 -15.85
C MET A 120 -20.85 26.85 -16.11
N HIS A 121 -21.06 27.75 -17.07
CA HIS A 121 -22.40 28.21 -17.45
C HIS A 121 -23.20 27.11 -18.16
N SER A 122 -22.50 26.21 -18.86
CA SER A 122 -23.11 25.17 -19.70
C SER A 122 -22.79 23.74 -19.28
N LEU A 123 -21.88 23.55 -18.33
CA LEU A 123 -21.43 22.22 -17.91
C LEU A 123 -22.57 21.44 -17.24
N LEU A 124 -23.00 20.35 -17.89
CA LEU A 124 -23.96 19.39 -17.36
C LEU A 124 -23.25 18.21 -16.73
N LEU A 125 -23.91 17.56 -15.78
CA LEU A 125 -23.33 16.42 -15.06
C LEU A 125 -23.02 15.22 -15.98
N LYS A 126 -23.84 14.97 -17.01
CA LYS A 126 -23.54 13.93 -18.02
C LYS A 126 -22.24 14.17 -18.76
N ASP A 127 -21.82 15.42 -18.91
CA ASP A 127 -20.56 15.74 -19.59
C ASP A 127 -19.38 15.52 -18.65
N VAL A 128 -19.57 15.74 -17.34
CA VAL A 128 -18.59 15.32 -16.31
C VAL A 128 -18.37 13.81 -16.36
N LEU A 129 -19.42 12.98 -16.42
CA LEU A 129 -19.25 11.51 -16.47
C LEU A 129 -18.57 11.01 -17.76
N LYS A 130 -18.69 11.75 -18.87
CA LYS A 130 -17.91 11.43 -20.08
C LYS A 130 -16.42 11.73 -19.91
N LEU A 131 -16.11 12.80 -19.18
CA LEU A 131 -14.74 13.22 -18.90
C LEU A 131 -14.07 12.34 -17.82
N TYR A 132 -14.86 11.92 -16.83
CA TYR A 132 -14.42 11.12 -15.68
C TYR A 132 -15.31 9.87 -15.52
N PRO A 133 -15.15 8.85 -16.38
CA PRO A 133 -15.97 7.64 -16.33
C PRO A 133 -15.83 6.85 -15.02
N GLU A 134 -14.76 7.06 -14.25
CA GLU A 134 -14.56 6.45 -12.94
C GLU A 134 -15.60 6.87 -11.88
N PHE A 135 -16.40 7.91 -12.17
CA PHE A 135 -17.47 8.39 -11.29
C PHE A 135 -18.83 7.74 -11.53
N ASP A 136 -18.98 6.91 -12.57
CA ASP A 136 -20.26 6.35 -13.05
C ASP A 136 -21.03 5.55 -11.96
N SER A 137 -20.36 5.12 -10.89
CA SER A 137 -20.97 4.39 -9.76
C SER A 137 -20.81 5.05 -8.38
N ASN A 138 -20.30 6.27 -8.30
CA ASN A 138 -19.82 6.89 -7.05
C ASN A 138 -20.61 8.15 -6.65
N TRP A 139 -21.93 8.10 -6.78
CA TRP A 139 -22.80 9.16 -6.28
C TRP A 139 -22.86 9.10 -4.75
N HIS A 140 -22.44 10.18 -4.09
CA HIS A 140 -22.63 10.31 -2.66
C HIS A 140 -23.10 11.71 -2.29
N SER A 141 -23.77 11.79 -1.16
CA SER A 141 -24.08 13.03 -0.48
C SER A 141 -24.00 12.74 1.01
N ARG A 142 -23.51 13.71 1.78
CA ARG A 142 -23.74 13.68 3.23
C ARG A 142 -25.22 14.00 3.46
N ASP A 143 -25.86 13.36 4.43
CA ASP A 143 -27.29 13.61 4.77
C ASP A 143 -27.59 15.08 5.12
N CYS A 144 -26.55 15.82 5.52
CA CYS A 144 -26.61 17.24 5.88
C CYS A 144 -26.18 18.21 4.75
N SER A 145 -25.71 17.69 3.60
CA SER A 145 -25.38 18.49 2.41
C SER A 145 -26.63 18.77 1.57
N ASP A 146 -26.61 19.89 0.84
CA ASP A 146 -27.61 20.26 -0.16
C ASP A 146 -27.17 19.88 -1.59
N TYR A 147 -26.10 19.08 -1.76
CA TYR A 147 -25.49 18.73 -3.04
C TYR A 147 -25.21 17.24 -3.18
N TRP A 148 -25.53 16.69 -4.35
CA TRP A 148 -24.92 15.44 -4.83
C TRP A 148 -23.47 15.71 -5.22
N THR A 149 -22.58 14.78 -4.90
CA THR A 149 -21.15 14.89 -5.13
C THR A 149 -20.65 13.72 -5.97
N LEU A 150 -19.86 14.02 -7.00
CA LEU A 150 -19.01 13.08 -7.71
C LEU A 150 -17.56 13.49 -7.47
N SER A 151 -16.75 12.63 -6.86
CA SER A 151 -15.42 13.03 -6.39
C SER A 151 -14.39 11.91 -6.43
N ASN A 152 -13.12 12.29 -6.61
CA ASN A 152 -11.95 11.48 -6.26
C ASN A 152 -11.10 12.22 -5.21
N ASP A 153 -9.86 11.78 -5.02
CA ASP A 153 -8.93 12.34 -4.04
C ASP A 153 -8.52 13.80 -4.32
N THR A 154 -8.74 14.30 -5.54
CA THR A 154 -8.20 15.58 -6.02
C THR A 154 -9.25 16.55 -6.57
N ILE A 155 -10.41 16.05 -7.00
CA ILE A 155 -11.47 16.86 -7.59
C ILE A 155 -12.84 16.36 -7.15
N SER A 156 -13.74 17.31 -6.90
CA SER A 156 -15.14 17.07 -6.57
C SER A 156 -16.04 17.95 -7.43
N PHE A 157 -17.08 17.38 -8.01
CA PHE A 157 -18.13 18.05 -8.76
C PHE A 157 -19.43 18.02 -7.97
N TYR A 158 -20.11 19.16 -7.88
CA TYR A 158 -21.32 19.30 -7.08
C TYR A 158 -22.53 19.61 -7.94
N VAL A 159 -23.65 18.94 -7.67
CA VAL A 159 -24.95 19.23 -8.28
C VAL A 159 -26.00 19.38 -7.19
N LYS A 160 -26.71 20.49 -7.18
CA LYS A 160 -27.66 20.83 -6.12
C LYS A 160 -28.83 19.85 -6.09
N ILE A 161 -29.14 19.39 -4.88
CA ILE A 161 -30.27 18.49 -4.63
C ILE A 161 -31.57 19.27 -4.83
N ASP A 162 -32.37 18.80 -5.77
CA ASP A 162 -33.73 19.29 -5.96
C ASP A 162 -34.68 18.78 -4.85
N LYS A 163 -34.93 19.63 -3.84
CA LYS A 163 -35.80 19.32 -2.70
C LYS A 163 -37.26 19.06 -3.09
N ASN A 164 -37.68 19.41 -4.30
CA ASN A 164 -39.02 19.17 -4.80
C ASN A 164 -39.15 17.80 -5.51
N LYS A 165 -38.03 17.14 -5.81
CA LYS A 165 -38.02 15.80 -6.41
C LYS A 165 -38.20 14.75 -5.32
N THR A 166 -39.35 14.07 -5.34
CA THR A 166 -39.67 12.98 -4.39
C THR A 166 -40.03 11.68 -5.14
N PRO A 167 -39.64 10.50 -4.62
CA PRO A 167 -38.71 10.31 -3.49
C PRO A 167 -37.27 10.71 -3.88
N GLN A 168 -36.46 11.09 -2.88
CA GLN A 168 -35.04 11.42 -3.10
C GLN A 168 -34.19 10.17 -3.36
N TYR A 169 -34.63 9.02 -2.82
CA TYR A 169 -33.97 7.72 -2.97
C TYR A 169 -34.95 6.68 -3.57
N PRO A 170 -34.47 5.79 -4.47
CA PRO A 170 -33.14 5.81 -5.10
C PRO A 170 -32.93 7.06 -5.96
N ILE A 171 -31.67 7.45 -6.19
CA ILE A 171 -31.34 8.64 -6.96
C ILE A 171 -31.89 8.49 -8.38
N ASP A 172 -32.57 9.53 -8.87
CA ASP A 172 -33.00 9.60 -10.27
C ASP A 172 -31.83 10.10 -11.13
N GLU A 173 -30.94 9.17 -11.50
CA GLU A 173 -29.71 9.51 -12.22
C GLU A 173 -30.00 10.24 -13.52
N ALA A 174 -30.92 9.72 -14.35
CA ALA A 174 -31.31 10.33 -15.62
C ALA A 174 -31.75 11.79 -15.45
N TYR A 175 -32.43 12.12 -14.36
CA TYR A 175 -32.80 13.49 -14.02
C TYR A 175 -31.60 14.37 -13.69
N TYR A 176 -30.67 13.90 -12.84
CA TYR A 176 -29.52 14.69 -12.41
C TYR A 176 -28.41 14.79 -13.46
N LEU A 177 -28.32 13.84 -14.39
CA LEU A 177 -27.41 13.89 -15.53
C LEU A 177 -27.63 15.12 -16.42
N GLU A 178 -28.87 15.61 -16.47
CA GLU A 178 -29.24 16.81 -17.23
C GLU A 178 -29.17 18.11 -16.41
N ARG A 179 -28.64 18.05 -15.17
CA ARG A 179 -28.52 19.22 -14.29
C ARG A 179 -27.16 19.90 -14.43
N PRO A 180 -27.11 21.24 -14.27
CA PRO A 180 -25.86 21.97 -14.34
C PRO A 180 -25.00 21.70 -13.10
N VAL A 181 -23.68 21.66 -13.28
CA VAL A 181 -22.72 21.56 -12.18
C VAL A 181 -22.66 22.88 -11.43
N ASP A 182 -22.88 22.87 -10.12
CA ASP A 182 -22.98 24.06 -9.26
C ASP A 182 -21.66 24.56 -8.72
N GLY A 183 -20.68 23.67 -8.60
CA GLY A 183 -19.32 24.03 -8.26
C GLY A 183 -18.38 22.86 -8.50
N ILE A 184 -17.10 23.18 -8.58
CA ILE A 184 -16.03 22.18 -8.61
C ILE A 184 -15.04 22.55 -7.52
N ASP A 185 -14.67 21.60 -6.68
CA ASP A 185 -13.56 21.75 -5.76
C ASP A 185 -12.36 20.96 -6.26
N ILE A 186 -11.20 21.62 -6.29
CA ILE A 186 -9.91 21.00 -6.59
C ILE A 186 -9.05 21.20 -5.36
N PHE A 187 -8.62 20.12 -4.74
CA PHE A 187 -7.88 20.14 -3.48
C PHE A 187 -6.87 19.00 -3.42
N ILE A 188 -5.88 19.09 -2.53
CA ILE A 188 -5.01 17.96 -2.21
C ILE A 188 -4.45 18.13 -0.79
N SER A 189 -4.08 17.03 -0.14
CA SER A 189 -3.33 17.11 1.13
C SER A 189 -1.89 17.54 0.86
N CYS A 190 -1.60 18.84 1.00
CA CYS A 190 -0.23 19.35 0.89
C CYS A 190 0.69 18.74 1.95
N TYR A 191 0.16 18.45 3.15
CA TYR A 191 0.88 17.69 4.17
C TYR A 191 1.41 16.36 3.62
N SER A 192 0.59 15.58 2.92
CA SER A 192 1.02 14.29 2.33
C SER A 192 2.09 14.42 1.25
N ILE A 193 2.19 15.59 0.60
CA ILE A 193 3.22 15.88 -0.40
C ILE A 193 4.54 16.23 0.31
N TYR A 194 4.48 17.14 1.29
CA TYR A 194 5.65 17.62 2.01
C TYR A 194 6.21 16.59 2.99
N HIS A 195 5.32 15.80 3.56
CA HIS A 195 5.59 14.72 4.50
C HIS A 195 5.14 13.41 3.88
N LYS A 196 5.56 13.14 2.62
CA LYS A 196 5.54 11.78 2.09
C LYS A 196 6.30 10.94 3.12
N SER A 197 5.58 10.27 4.02
CA SER A 197 6.17 9.17 4.78
C SER A 197 6.76 8.29 3.71
N GLU A 198 8.05 7.94 3.82
CA GLU A 198 8.58 6.83 3.03
C GLU A 198 7.51 5.75 3.08
N ALA A 199 6.89 5.45 1.93
CA ALA A 199 5.83 4.47 1.86
C ALA A 199 6.38 3.26 2.61
N PHE A 200 5.69 2.83 3.67
CA PHE A 200 6.18 1.74 4.49
C PHE A 200 6.16 0.49 3.61
N ASN A 201 7.25 0.28 2.88
CA ASN A 201 7.39 -0.80 1.92
C ASN A 201 7.64 -2.04 2.76
N LEU A 202 6.56 -2.78 3.02
CA LEU A 202 6.66 -4.05 3.72
C LEU A 202 7.64 -5.00 3.03
N PHE A 203 7.88 -4.82 1.73
CA PHE A 203 8.86 -5.55 0.94
C PHE A 203 9.72 -4.56 0.16
N GLU A 204 10.97 -4.42 0.54
CA GLU A 204 11.90 -3.53 -0.15
C GLU A 204 12.20 -4.07 -1.56
N PRO A 205 12.03 -3.26 -2.63
CA PRO A 205 12.24 -3.70 -4.00
C PRO A 205 13.65 -4.19 -4.29
N ASP A 206 14.64 -3.72 -3.53
CA ASP A 206 16.07 -4.04 -3.68
C ASP A 206 16.50 -5.25 -2.84
N GLU A 207 15.60 -5.83 -2.04
CA GLU A 207 15.85 -7.05 -1.29
C GLU A 207 15.45 -8.31 -2.07
N PRO A 208 16.07 -9.48 -1.78
CA PRO A 208 15.55 -10.76 -2.22
C PRO A 208 14.13 -11.00 -1.69
N VAL A 209 13.33 -11.77 -2.42
CA VAL A 209 12.03 -12.22 -1.93
C VAL A 209 12.22 -13.35 -0.93
N TYR A 210 11.59 -13.26 0.23
CA TYR A 210 11.63 -14.31 1.26
C TYR A 210 10.29 -15.04 1.37
N PHE A 211 10.37 -16.36 1.44
CA PHE A 211 9.27 -17.23 1.87
C PHE A 211 9.72 -18.00 3.10
N LEU A 212 8.91 -17.97 4.15
CA LEU A 212 9.05 -18.80 5.34
C LEU A 212 7.88 -19.79 5.35
N ASP A 213 8.17 -21.09 5.32
CA ASP A 213 7.15 -22.14 5.33
C ASP A 213 6.07 -21.94 4.24
N SER A 214 6.54 -21.55 3.04
CA SER A 214 5.71 -21.21 1.87
C SER A 214 4.89 -19.93 1.97
N ILE A 215 5.05 -19.14 3.04
CA ILE A 215 4.39 -17.83 3.22
C ILE A 215 5.39 -16.71 2.92
N ARG A 216 4.99 -15.75 2.08
CA ARG A 216 5.82 -14.57 1.80
C ARG A 216 5.97 -13.70 3.05
N VAL A 217 7.22 -13.38 3.41
CA VAL A 217 7.56 -12.57 4.59
C VAL A 217 8.59 -11.50 4.25
N ASN A 218 8.71 -10.49 5.10
CA ASN A 218 9.80 -9.52 5.01
C ASN A 218 11.00 -9.99 5.84
N GLN A 219 12.17 -9.38 5.61
CA GLN A 219 13.38 -9.75 6.32
C GLN A 219 13.26 -9.56 7.85
N GLY A 220 12.46 -8.58 8.29
CA GLY A 220 12.19 -8.32 9.71
C GLY A 220 11.63 -9.54 10.45
N VAL A 221 10.74 -10.31 9.81
CA VAL A 221 10.17 -11.54 10.38
C VAL A 221 11.24 -12.58 10.71
N LEU A 222 12.30 -12.66 9.90
CA LEU A 222 13.35 -13.66 10.07
C LEU A 222 14.17 -13.46 11.35
N LYS A 223 14.17 -12.23 11.91
CA LYS A 223 14.87 -11.91 13.17
C LYS A 223 14.25 -12.61 14.39
N TYR A 224 13.03 -13.10 14.29
CA TYR A 224 12.34 -13.80 15.36
C TYR A 224 12.63 -15.31 15.41
N TYR A 225 13.36 -15.85 14.42
CA TYR A 225 13.69 -17.27 14.34
C TYR A 225 15.16 -17.51 14.66
N LYS A 226 15.44 -18.51 15.50
CA LYS A 226 16.81 -18.96 15.75
C LYS A 226 17.28 -19.85 14.61
N PRO A 227 18.58 -19.81 14.25
CA PRO A 227 19.14 -20.73 13.25
C PRO A 227 18.89 -22.21 13.56
N SER A 228 18.81 -22.58 14.84
CA SER A 228 18.51 -23.96 15.29
C SER A 228 17.11 -24.45 14.93
N GLU A 229 16.18 -23.54 14.62
CA GLU A 229 14.79 -23.82 14.27
C GLU A 229 14.62 -24.00 12.75
N ILE A 230 15.63 -23.67 11.96
CA ILE A 230 15.59 -23.79 10.50
C ILE A 230 16.04 -25.20 10.08
N ALA A 231 15.25 -25.83 9.22
CA ALA A 231 15.56 -27.12 8.62
C ALA A 231 16.43 -26.96 7.37
N LEU A 232 16.02 -26.08 6.45
CA LEU A 232 16.74 -25.82 5.22
C LEU A 232 16.47 -24.41 4.69
N VAL A 233 17.41 -23.92 3.88
CA VAL A 233 17.31 -22.67 3.13
C VAL A 233 17.65 -22.95 1.67
N SER A 234 16.74 -22.64 0.78
CA SER A 234 16.93 -22.74 -0.67
C SER A 234 17.05 -21.34 -1.26
N VAL A 235 18.15 -21.09 -1.98
CA VAL A 235 18.44 -19.79 -2.60
C VAL A 235 18.40 -19.95 -4.11
N TYR A 236 17.52 -19.19 -4.75
CA TYR A 236 17.36 -19.13 -6.20
C TYR A 236 17.84 -17.78 -6.71
N LYS A 237 18.52 -17.79 -7.85
CA LYS A 237 19.15 -16.63 -8.48
C LYS A 237 18.72 -16.49 -9.94
N ASP A 238 18.95 -15.30 -10.49
CA ASP A 238 18.78 -14.97 -11.90
C ASP A 238 17.40 -15.39 -12.46
N SER A 239 17.37 -15.96 -13.67
CA SER A 239 16.16 -16.41 -14.34
C SER A 239 15.36 -17.47 -13.55
N THR A 240 16.02 -18.24 -12.67
CA THR A 240 15.32 -19.24 -11.86
C THR A 240 14.48 -18.59 -10.76
N ALA A 241 15.00 -17.53 -10.13
CA ALA A 241 14.25 -16.77 -9.13
C ALA A 241 13.00 -16.12 -9.73
N ILE A 242 13.15 -15.49 -10.90
CA ILE A 242 12.05 -14.84 -11.61
C ILE A 242 10.99 -15.87 -12.04
N LYS A 243 11.42 -17.03 -12.56
CA LYS A 243 10.50 -18.10 -12.95
C LYS A 243 9.63 -18.60 -11.80
N LEU A 244 10.17 -18.64 -10.58
CA LEU A 244 9.47 -19.13 -9.39
C LEU A 244 8.68 -18.03 -8.66
N GLY A 245 9.23 -16.83 -8.54
CA GLY A 245 8.71 -15.75 -7.70
C GLY A 245 8.12 -14.54 -8.45
N GLY A 246 8.17 -14.52 -9.78
CA GLY A 246 7.76 -13.40 -10.64
C GLY A 246 8.80 -12.27 -10.70
N GLU A 247 8.44 -11.16 -11.34
CA GLU A 247 9.33 -9.99 -11.55
C GLU A 247 9.91 -9.41 -10.26
N GLN A 248 9.15 -9.47 -9.17
CA GLN A 248 9.61 -9.07 -7.83
C GLN A 248 10.83 -9.86 -7.32
N ALA A 249 11.06 -11.07 -7.84
CA ALA A 249 12.19 -11.91 -7.48
C ALA A 249 13.44 -11.66 -8.35
N LYS A 250 13.47 -10.55 -9.13
CA LYS A 250 14.64 -10.14 -9.93
C LYS A 250 15.94 -10.06 -9.11
N ASN A 251 15.82 -9.72 -7.82
CA ASN A 251 16.94 -9.59 -6.89
C ASN A 251 17.22 -10.89 -6.09
N GLY A 252 16.58 -12.00 -6.48
CA GLY A 252 16.72 -13.31 -5.87
C GLY A 252 15.48 -13.74 -5.09
N LEU A 253 15.45 -15.04 -4.78
CA LEU A 253 14.35 -15.68 -4.06
C LEU A 253 14.91 -16.68 -3.05
N ILE A 254 14.46 -16.58 -1.80
CA ILE A 254 14.93 -17.38 -0.69
C ILE A 254 13.72 -18.06 -0.04
N TYR A 255 13.71 -19.40 -0.09
CA TYR A 255 12.78 -20.22 0.69
C TYR A 255 13.47 -20.71 1.95
N ILE A 256 12.83 -20.48 3.08
CA ILE A 256 13.26 -20.89 4.41
C ILE A 256 12.19 -21.84 4.93
N THR A 257 12.61 -23.00 5.40
CA THR A 257 11.70 -23.98 5.98
C THR A 257 12.10 -24.25 7.42
N THR A 258 11.14 -24.14 8.34
CA THR A 258 11.34 -24.45 9.75
C THR A 258 11.32 -25.96 9.99
N LYS A 259 11.94 -26.42 11.07
CA LYS A 259 11.93 -27.83 11.47
C LYS A 259 10.54 -28.33 11.82
N ALA A 260 9.71 -27.48 12.44
CA ALA A 260 8.32 -27.83 12.73
C ALA A 260 7.55 -28.09 11.44
N PHE A 261 7.59 -27.15 10.50
CA PHE A 261 6.91 -27.31 9.21
C PHE A 261 7.42 -28.50 8.41
N ALA A 262 8.75 -28.66 8.30
CA ALA A 262 9.32 -29.79 7.57
C ALA A 262 8.92 -31.15 8.17
N ARG A 263 8.84 -31.21 9.51
CA ARG A 263 8.41 -32.39 10.25
C ARG A 263 6.97 -32.74 9.97
N ASP A 264 6.06 -31.78 10.08
CA ASP A 264 4.65 -31.99 9.76
C ASP A 264 4.47 -32.41 8.29
N HIS A 265 5.21 -31.76 7.39
CA HIS A 265 5.19 -32.06 5.96
C HIS A 265 5.50 -33.53 5.65
N TYR A 266 6.65 -34.06 6.10
CA TYR A 266 6.98 -35.46 5.80
C TYR A 266 6.11 -36.44 6.59
N ARG A 267 5.64 -36.09 7.79
CA ARG A 267 4.77 -36.94 8.60
C ARG A 267 3.43 -37.18 7.93
N ASP A 268 2.80 -36.12 7.45
CA ASP A 268 1.52 -36.20 6.76
C ASP A 268 1.66 -37.02 5.48
N TYR A 269 2.76 -36.80 4.75
CA TYR A 269 3.09 -37.62 3.59
C TYR A 269 3.25 -39.11 3.97
N PHE A 270 4.05 -39.46 4.99
CA PHE A 270 4.26 -40.85 5.40
C PHE A 270 3.00 -41.53 5.95
N LYS A 271 2.16 -40.81 6.70
CA LYS A 271 0.84 -41.31 7.13
C LYS A 271 -0.03 -41.65 5.93
N SER A 272 0.00 -40.84 4.88
CA SER A 272 -0.72 -41.13 3.63
C SER A 272 -0.21 -42.38 2.89
N LYS A 273 1.06 -42.78 3.12
CA LYS A 273 1.69 -43.93 2.44
C LYS A 273 1.69 -45.22 3.24
N SER A 274 1.51 -45.17 4.56
CA SER A 274 1.58 -46.37 5.41
C SER A 274 0.66 -46.31 6.62
N THR A 275 -0.26 -47.27 6.69
CA THR A 275 -1.10 -47.49 7.87
C THR A 275 -0.28 -47.94 9.07
N ASP A 276 0.81 -48.66 8.84
CA ASP A 276 1.70 -49.13 9.92
C ASP A 276 2.49 -47.99 10.52
N TYR A 277 2.97 -47.05 9.69
CA TYR A 277 3.55 -45.79 10.16
C TYR A 277 2.53 -45.00 10.98
N THR A 278 1.31 -44.85 10.48
CA THR A 278 0.22 -44.14 11.19
C THR A 278 -0.05 -44.74 12.58
N LYS A 279 0.02 -46.07 12.73
CA LYS A 279 -0.13 -46.75 14.02
C LYS A 279 1.09 -46.57 14.92
N ALA A 280 2.31 -46.68 14.37
CA ALA A 280 3.55 -46.64 15.13
C ALA A 280 3.93 -45.22 15.59
N ALA A 281 3.66 -44.21 14.76
CA ALA A 281 3.93 -42.80 14.99
C ALA A 281 2.61 -42.01 15.18
N ALA A 282 1.73 -42.51 16.06
CA ALA A 282 0.40 -41.94 16.25
C ALA A 282 0.41 -40.49 16.79
N ASN A 283 1.48 -40.10 17.49
CA ASN A 283 1.70 -38.77 18.03
C ASN A 283 3.22 -38.50 18.20
N ASP A 284 3.57 -37.26 18.56
CA ASP A 284 4.94 -36.81 18.71
C ASP A 284 5.77 -37.67 19.67
N ALA A 285 5.20 -38.03 20.83
CA ALA A 285 5.89 -38.81 21.85
C ALA A 285 6.19 -40.24 21.39
N GLU A 286 5.32 -40.84 20.57
CA GLU A 286 5.58 -42.15 19.97
C GLU A 286 6.62 -42.06 18.86
N GLU A 287 6.57 -41.02 18.03
CA GLU A 287 7.53 -40.84 16.96
C GLU A 287 8.94 -40.49 17.46
N GLU A 288 9.08 -39.82 18.60
CA GLU A 288 10.39 -39.61 19.23
C GLU A 288 11.12 -40.94 19.53
N LYS A 289 10.37 -42.05 19.64
CA LYS A 289 10.91 -43.39 19.82
C LYS A 289 11.37 -44.03 18.50
N ALA A 290 11.09 -43.40 17.36
CA ALA A 290 11.50 -43.85 16.03
C ALA A 290 12.96 -43.49 15.72
N ILE A 291 13.51 -44.17 14.73
CA ILE A 291 14.67 -43.71 13.96
C ILE A 291 14.41 -43.89 12.48
N TYR A 292 14.78 -42.90 11.69
CA TYR A 292 14.60 -42.92 10.24
C TYR A 292 15.83 -43.54 9.57
N ILE A 293 15.60 -44.44 8.60
CA ILE A 293 16.62 -45.03 7.75
C ILE A 293 16.26 -44.70 6.30
N LEU A 294 16.99 -43.77 5.69
CA LEU A 294 16.77 -43.35 4.30
C LEU A 294 17.80 -44.03 3.39
N ASN A 295 17.36 -44.86 2.44
CA ASN A 295 18.22 -45.57 1.50
C ASN A 295 19.36 -46.34 2.19
N GLY A 296 19.05 -46.99 3.33
CA GLY A 296 19.99 -47.76 4.14
C GLY A 296 20.84 -46.92 5.11
N LYS A 297 20.82 -45.59 5.02
CA LYS A 297 21.53 -44.69 5.94
C LYS A 297 20.66 -44.35 7.15
N VAL A 298 21.17 -44.62 8.35
CA VAL A 298 20.53 -44.18 9.61
C VAL A 298 20.67 -42.67 9.76
N LEU A 299 19.55 -41.97 9.95
CA LEU A 299 19.52 -40.51 10.11
C LEU A 299 19.61 -40.13 11.59
N THR A 300 20.70 -39.46 11.96
CA THR A 300 20.94 -38.97 13.34
C THR A 300 20.97 -37.44 13.44
N THR A 301 21.17 -36.76 12.32
CA THR A 301 21.21 -35.30 12.18
C THR A 301 20.45 -34.90 10.90
N ASN A 302 20.04 -33.64 10.80
CA ASN A 302 19.38 -33.06 9.62
C ASN A 302 18.16 -33.85 9.12
N ILE A 303 17.48 -34.57 10.01
CA ILE A 303 16.34 -35.45 9.69
C ILE A 303 15.28 -34.66 8.91
N GLU A 304 14.93 -33.47 9.38
CA GLU A 304 13.93 -32.64 8.73
C GLU A 304 14.30 -32.28 7.29
N SER A 305 15.56 -31.93 7.03
CA SER A 305 16.03 -31.58 5.68
C SER A 305 16.12 -32.81 4.77
N ASP A 306 16.63 -33.93 5.28
CA ASP A 306 16.81 -35.17 4.50
C ASP A 306 15.47 -35.78 4.09
N LEU A 307 14.42 -35.58 4.89
CA LEU A 307 13.09 -36.14 4.63
C LEU A 307 12.13 -35.18 3.91
N PHE A 308 12.37 -33.87 3.93
CA PHE A 308 11.45 -32.86 3.39
C PHE A 308 11.13 -33.04 1.90
N TYR A 309 12.11 -33.44 1.09
CA TYR A 309 11.93 -33.54 -0.37
C TYR A 309 11.31 -34.86 -0.83
N ILE A 310 10.92 -35.76 0.08
CA ILE A 310 10.29 -37.02 -0.30
C ILE A 310 8.85 -36.76 -0.74
N ASN A 311 8.53 -37.18 -1.95
CA ASN A 311 7.22 -36.99 -2.57
C ASN A 311 6.93 -38.11 -3.59
N ASP A 312 5.77 -38.05 -4.25
CA ASP A 312 5.32 -39.11 -5.16
C ASP A 312 6.28 -39.41 -6.32
N SER A 313 7.12 -38.45 -6.73
CA SER A 313 8.06 -38.64 -7.84
C SER A 313 9.23 -39.56 -7.47
N ASN A 314 9.71 -39.47 -6.23
CA ASN A 314 10.92 -40.16 -5.77
C ASN A 314 10.63 -41.28 -4.76
N PHE A 315 9.47 -41.31 -4.12
CA PHE A 315 9.13 -42.32 -3.14
C PHE A 315 8.99 -43.72 -3.76
N VAL A 316 9.54 -44.74 -3.09
CA VAL A 316 9.42 -46.16 -3.50
C VAL A 316 8.67 -46.96 -2.45
N GLN A 317 9.11 -46.92 -1.19
CA GLN A 317 8.46 -47.68 -0.11
C GLN A 317 8.74 -47.08 1.27
N LEU A 318 7.86 -47.40 2.22
CA LEU A 318 8.04 -47.14 3.65
C LEU A 318 7.70 -48.41 4.44
N ILE A 319 8.64 -48.88 5.26
CA ILE A 319 8.50 -50.09 6.07
C ILE A 319 8.82 -49.78 7.53
N ILE A 320 7.98 -50.27 8.45
CA ILE A 320 8.23 -50.22 9.89
C ILE A 320 8.93 -51.50 10.32
N ILE A 321 10.04 -51.38 11.05
CA ILE A 321 10.76 -52.51 11.62
C ILE A 321 10.83 -52.40 13.15
N ASP A 322 10.81 -53.55 13.82
CA ASP A 322 10.87 -53.64 15.27
C ASP A 322 12.29 -53.37 15.82
N LYS A 323 12.37 -53.19 17.15
CA LYS A 323 13.62 -52.97 17.89
C LYS A 323 14.66 -54.08 17.71
N GLY A 324 14.25 -55.34 17.63
CA GLY A 324 15.13 -56.48 17.42
C GLY A 324 15.81 -56.41 16.05
N THR A 325 15.02 -56.12 15.00
CA THR A 325 15.51 -55.90 13.64
C THR A 325 16.45 -54.70 13.57
N LEU A 326 16.10 -53.58 14.22
CA LEU A 326 16.98 -52.40 14.33
C LEU A 326 18.34 -52.73 14.95
N LYS A 327 18.36 -53.45 16.08
CA LYS A 327 19.59 -53.80 16.78
C LYS A 327 20.46 -54.73 15.93
N LYS A 328 19.84 -55.69 15.25
CA LYS A 328 20.55 -56.70 14.45
C LYS A 328 21.16 -56.09 13.18
N ASN A 329 20.38 -55.29 12.45
CA ASN A 329 20.75 -54.85 11.10
C ASN A 329 21.40 -53.45 11.06
N TYR A 330 21.08 -52.59 12.02
CA TYR A 330 21.53 -51.19 12.05
C TYR A 330 22.30 -50.83 13.31
N HIS A 331 22.49 -51.78 14.24
CA HIS A 331 23.18 -51.56 15.51
C HIS A 331 22.58 -50.46 16.40
N VAL A 332 21.27 -50.20 16.26
CA VAL A 332 20.54 -49.20 17.06
C VAL A 332 19.76 -49.89 18.17
N SER A 333 20.08 -49.58 19.44
CA SER A 333 19.39 -50.14 20.62
C SER A 333 18.59 -49.13 21.43
N THR A 334 18.77 -47.83 21.19
CA THR A 334 18.17 -46.72 21.95
C THR A 334 16.74 -46.38 21.50
N LYS A 335 16.31 -46.89 20.36
CA LYS A 335 15.02 -46.57 19.73
C LYS A 335 14.10 -47.78 19.72
N SER A 336 12.80 -47.56 19.66
CA SER A 336 11.78 -48.61 19.79
C SER A 336 11.39 -49.22 18.46
N PHE A 337 11.48 -48.48 17.35
CA PHE A 337 11.21 -48.96 16.01
C PHE A 337 11.95 -48.13 14.96
N GLY A 338 12.14 -48.71 13.78
CA GLY A 338 12.78 -48.09 12.63
C GLY A 338 11.77 -47.78 11.54
N VAL A 339 11.93 -46.65 10.87
CA VAL A 339 11.17 -46.26 9.69
C VAL A 339 12.13 -46.32 8.50
N ILE A 340 12.06 -47.41 7.75
CA ILE A 340 12.85 -47.56 6.53
C ILE A 340 12.11 -46.86 5.40
N ILE A 341 12.78 -45.92 4.75
CA ILE A 341 12.30 -45.22 3.56
C ILE A 341 13.25 -45.53 2.41
N THR A 342 12.69 -45.93 1.27
CA THR A 342 13.43 -46.08 0.02
C THR A 342 12.92 -45.06 -0.98
N THR A 343 13.85 -44.37 -1.63
CA THR A 343 13.58 -43.46 -2.75
C THR A 343 14.32 -43.94 -4.00
N LYS A 344 13.91 -43.44 -5.17
CA LYS A 344 14.59 -43.66 -6.45
C LYS A 344 15.95 -42.98 -6.50
#